data_AF-X0VWH5-F1
#
_entry.id   AF-X0VWH5-F1
#
_cell.length_a   1.000
_cell.length_b   1.000
_cell.length_c   1.000
_cell.angle_alpha   90.00
_cell.angle_beta   90.00
_cell.angle_gamma   90.00
#
_symmetry.space_group_name_H-M   'P 1'
#
loop_
_entity.id
_entity.type
_entity.pdbx_description
1 polymer ?
#
loop_
_entity_poly.entity_id
_entity_poly.type
_entity_poly.pdbx_seq_one_letter_code
_entity_poly.pdbx_strand_id
1 'polypeptide(L)'
;KLIYAFSQNRSKKAKEKLIDVARNDKDIKAREKAVFWLGQGKTDEILDLMVDIYGKSDNIGVKKQIMFSISQNKSKKAIHALIDIAKKEENIELKKQAIFWLGQSKDADALKFIKEILEK
;
A
#
# COMPACT_ATOMS: atom_id res chain seq x y z
N LYS A 1 4.22 0.21 20.83
CA LYS A 1 3.06 -0.07 21.72
C LYS A 1 1.88 0.88 21.42
N LEU A 2 2.09 2.20 21.31
CA LEU A 2 1.02 3.17 21.04
C LEU A 2 0.29 2.98 19.69
N ILE A 3 1.03 2.81 18.58
CA ILE A 3 0.41 2.62 17.25
C ILE A 3 -0.51 1.38 17.22
N TYR A 4 -0.07 0.29 17.84
CA TYR A 4 -0.88 -0.92 18.01
C TYR A 4 -2.11 -0.66 18.87
N ALA A 5 -1.98 0.09 19.97
CA ALA A 5 -3.13 0.44 20.80
C ALA A 5 -4.17 1.27 20.02
N PHE A 6 -3.73 2.20 19.17
CA PHE A 6 -4.65 2.93 18.27
C PHE A 6 -5.33 2.00 17.27
N SER A 7 -4.62 1.02 16.70
CA SER A 7 -5.24 0.08 15.75
C SER A 7 -6.28 -0.84 16.40
N GLN A 8 -6.13 -1.17 17.69
CA GLN A 8 -7.12 -1.96 18.43
C GLN A 8 -8.31 -1.12 18.90
N ASN A 9 -8.18 0.20 18.92
CA ASN A 9 -9.21 1.12 19.37
C ASN A 9 -10.15 1.47 18.20
N ARG A 10 -11.43 1.06 18.31
CA ARG A 10 -12.45 1.27 17.26
C ARG A 10 -12.99 2.71 17.18
N SER A 11 -12.49 3.63 17.99
CA SER A 11 -12.95 5.03 17.94
C SER A 11 -12.49 5.74 16.68
N LYS A 12 -13.34 6.63 16.16
CA LYS A 12 -13.02 7.50 15.02
C LYS A 12 -11.72 8.28 15.24
N LYS A 13 -11.53 8.83 16.44
CA LYS A 13 -10.33 9.59 16.84
C LYS A 13 -9.04 8.75 16.77
N ALA A 14 -9.10 7.46 17.16
CA ALA A 14 -7.94 6.57 17.06
C ALA A 14 -7.59 6.27 15.59
N LYS A 15 -8.60 6.04 14.73
CA LYS A 15 -8.41 5.89 13.28
C LYS A 15 -7.78 7.15 12.68
N GLU A 16 -8.31 8.33 12.98
CA GLU A 16 -7.77 9.61 12.50
C GLU A 16 -6.32 9.82 12.93
N LYS A 17 -5.98 9.48 14.18
CA LYS A 17 -4.59 9.60 14.64
C LYS A 17 -3.66 8.62 13.93
N LEU A 18 -4.12 7.40 13.66
CA LEU A 18 -3.34 6.41 12.91
C LEU A 18 -3.09 6.86 11.46
N ILE A 19 -4.08 7.51 10.83
CA ILE A 19 -3.96 8.12 9.50
C ILE A 19 -2.94 9.26 9.50
N ASP A 20 -3.01 10.14 10.51
CA ASP A 20 -2.05 11.23 10.67
C ASP A 20 -0.61 10.71 10.83
N VAL A 21 -0.41 9.66 11.65
CA VAL A 21 0.91 9.02 11.80
C VAL A 21 1.40 8.46 10.46
N ALA A 22 0.55 7.76 9.70
CA ALA A 22 0.96 7.20 8.40
C ALA A 22 1.39 8.28 7.39
N ARG A 23 0.73 9.44 7.42
CA ARG A 23 1.00 10.58 6.52
C ARG A 23 2.23 11.38 6.93
N ASN A 24 2.31 11.77 8.20
CA ASN A 24 3.07 12.94 8.62
C ASN A 24 4.14 12.67 9.69
N ASP A 25 4.19 11.47 10.28
CA ASP A 25 5.13 11.22 11.37
C ASP A 25 6.59 11.32 10.90
N LYS A 26 7.45 11.93 11.72
CA LYS A 26 8.87 12.07 11.41
C LYS A 26 9.61 10.73 11.50
N ASP A 27 9.11 9.80 12.31
CA ASP A 27 9.67 8.45 12.41
C ASP A 27 9.11 7.56 11.29
N ILE A 28 9.99 7.19 10.36
CA ILE A 28 9.67 6.28 9.25
C ILE A 28 9.13 4.94 9.76
N LYS A 29 9.67 4.40 10.86
CA LYS A 29 9.17 3.14 11.44
C LYS A 29 7.77 3.29 12.03
N ALA A 30 7.41 4.49 12.50
CA ALA A 30 6.06 4.79 12.95
C ALA A 30 5.09 4.82 11.76
N ARG A 31 5.49 5.47 10.65
CA ARG A 31 4.71 5.50 9.40
C ARG A 31 4.45 4.10 8.86
N GLU A 32 5.49 3.27 8.75
CA GLU A 32 5.38 1.89 8.27
C GLU A 32 4.41 1.06 9.13
N LYS A 33 4.54 1.14 10.45
CA LYS A 33 3.61 0.46 11.37
C LYS A 33 2.18 0.95 11.21
N ALA A 34 1.99 2.26 11.07
CA ALA A 34 0.66 2.82 10.88
C ALA A 34 0.01 2.33 9.58
N VAL A 35 0.76 2.31 8.47
CA VAL A 35 0.31 1.73 7.20
C VAL A 35 -0.05 0.25 7.36
N PHE A 36 0.80 -0.54 8.02
CA PHE A 36 0.54 -1.96 8.25
C PHE A 36 -0.78 -2.20 8.98
N TRP A 37 -1.04 -1.42 10.05
CA TRP A 37 -2.25 -1.56 10.84
C TRP A 37 -3.50 -1.03 10.13
N LEU A 38 -3.41 0.09 9.40
CA LEU A 38 -4.51 0.57 8.55
C LEU A 38 -4.90 -0.50 7.52
N GLY A 39 -3.91 -1.18 6.93
CA GLY A 39 -4.13 -2.21 5.91
C GLY A 39 -4.87 -3.46 6.36
N GLN A 40 -4.99 -3.69 7.68
CA GLN A 40 -5.79 -4.80 8.18
C GLN A 40 -7.29 -4.62 7.88
N GLY A 41 -7.75 -3.38 7.67
CA GLY A 41 -9.15 -3.09 7.35
C GLY A 41 -9.60 -3.61 5.98
N LYS A 42 -8.70 -3.70 5.00
CA LYS A 42 -8.95 -4.18 3.62
C LYS A 42 -10.21 -3.58 2.94
N THR A 43 -10.64 -2.39 3.35
CA THR A 43 -11.76 -1.67 2.73
C THR A 43 -11.29 -0.81 1.57
N ASP A 44 -12.21 -0.45 0.68
CA ASP A 44 -11.92 0.46 -0.43
C ASP A 44 -11.47 1.85 0.04
N GLU A 45 -12.02 2.35 1.15
CA GLU A 45 -11.61 3.61 1.79
C GLU A 45 -10.14 3.56 2.24
N ILE A 46 -9.71 2.44 2.85
CA ILE A 46 -8.32 2.26 3.27
C ILE A 46 -7.40 2.12 2.06
N LEU A 47 -7.86 1.46 1.00
CA LEU A 47 -7.09 1.34 -0.24
C LEU A 47 -6.87 2.71 -0.89
N ASP A 48 -7.91 3.54 -0.98
CA ASP A 48 -7.80 4.89 -1.53
C ASP A 48 -6.85 5.75 -0.69
N LEU A 49 -6.92 5.64 0.64
CA LEU A 49 -5.98 6.28 1.54
C LEU A 49 -4.53 5.81 1.30
N MET A 50 -4.32 4.51 1.09
CA MET A 50 -2.98 3.97 0.82
C MET A 50 -2.38 4.51 -0.48
N VAL A 51 -3.19 4.58 -1.54
CA VAL A 51 -2.77 5.15 -2.82
C VAL A 51 -2.42 6.64 -2.67
N ASP A 52 -3.22 7.39 -1.90
CA ASP A 52 -2.93 8.79 -1.57
C ASP A 52 -1.61 8.95 -0.80
N ILE A 53 -1.36 8.14 0.23
CA ILE A 53 -0.11 8.18 1.00
C ILE A 53 1.08 7.77 0.11
N TYR A 54 0.91 6.78 -0.78
CA TYR A 54 1.95 6.34 -1.70
C TYR A 54 2.40 7.49 -2.61
N GLY A 55 1.44 8.19 -3.22
CA GLY A 55 1.72 9.30 -4.14
C GLY A 55 2.39 10.51 -3.48
N LYS A 56 2.25 10.68 -2.16
CA LYS A 56 2.81 11.80 -1.40
C LYS A 56 4.08 11.46 -0.63
N SER A 57 4.48 10.19 -0.59
CA SER A 57 5.59 9.74 0.25
C SER A 57 6.88 9.62 -0.56
N ASP A 58 7.93 10.33 -0.18
CA ASP A 58 9.27 10.14 -0.80
C ASP A 58 10.07 9.00 -0.17
N ASN A 59 9.58 8.42 0.93
CA ASN A 59 10.28 7.35 1.62
C ASN A 59 10.00 5.97 0.99
N ILE A 60 11.07 5.31 0.53
CA ILE A 60 11.02 3.98 -0.11
C ILE A 60 10.45 2.91 0.84
N GLY A 61 10.83 2.90 2.12
CA GLY A 61 10.36 1.93 3.11
C GLY A 61 8.84 2.00 3.31
N VAL A 62 8.31 3.21 3.46
CA VAL A 62 6.85 3.44 3.54
C VAL A 62 6.15 3.00 2.26
N LYS A 63 6.66 3.38 1.08
CA LYS A 63 6.09 2.93 -0.21
C LYS A 63 6.05 1.41 -0.32
N LYS A 64 7.13 0.71 0.07
CA LYS A 64 7.18 -0.77 0.10
C LYS A 64 6.13 -1.36 1.04
N GLN A 65 6.02 -0.81 2.24
CA GLN A 65 5.03 -1.24 3.23
C GLN A 65 3.60 -1.04 2.72
N ILE A 66 3.33 0.06 2.00
CA ILE A 66 2.03 0.30 1.36
C ILE A 66 1.75 -0.77 0.30
N MET A 67 2.69 -1.03 -0.62
CA MET A 67 2.51 -2.04 -1.67
C MET A 67 2.24 -3.43 -1.08
N PHE A 68 2.97 -3.81 -0.03
CA PHE A 68 2.69 -5.04 0.71
C PHE A 68 1.27 -5.02 1.29
N SER A 69 0.87 -3.95 1.98
CA SER A 69 -0.47 -3.87 2.56
C SER A 69 -1.58 -3.93 1.49
N ILE A 70 -1.38 -3.31 0.32
CA ILE A 70 -2.29 -3.41 -0.83
C ILE A 70 -2.31 -4.86 -1.35
N SER A 71 -1.17 -5.55 -1.47
CA SER A 71 -1.12 -6.93 -1.98
C SER A 71 -1.83 -7.94 -1.08
N GLN A 72 -1.99 -7.63 0.21
CA GLN A 72 -2.79 -8.45 1.13
C GLN A 72 -4.31 -8.32 0.90
N ASN A 73 -4.74 -7.33 0.11
CA ASN A 73 -6.11 -7.18 -0.34
C ASN A 73 -6.25 -7.82 -1.73
N LYS A 74 -7.13 -8.83 -1.84
CA LYS A 74 -7.35 -9.59 -3.09
C LYS A 74 -8.48 -8.99 -3.95
N SER A 75 -8.99 -7.82 -3.61
CA SER A 75 -10.03 -7.16 -4.40
C SER A 75 -9.49 -6.73 -5.77
N LYS A 76 -10.37 -6.68 -6.78
CA LYS A 76 -10.00 -6.17 -8.12
C LYS A 76 -9.44 -4.75 -8.07
N LYS A 77 -10.01 -3.90 -7.21
CA LYS A 77 -9.51 -2.54 -6.98
C LYS A 77 -8.06 -2.52 -6.49
N ALA A 78 -7.69 -3.43 -5.57
CA ALA A 78 -6.31 -3.53 -5.07
C ALA A 78 -5.33 -4.01 -6.15
N ILE A 79 -5.74 -4.96 -6.98
CA ILE A 79 -4.96 -5.41 -8.13
C ILE A 79 -4.72 -4.26 -9.11
N HIS A 80 -5.77 -3.52 -9.48
CA HIS A 80 -5.65 -2.38 -10.39
C HIS A 80 -4.80 -1.26 -9.81
N ALA A 81 -4.89 -1.00 -8.50
CA ALA A 81 -4.02 -0.06 -7.81
C ALA A 81 -2.53 -0.45 -7.90
N LEU A 82 -2.19 -1.74 -7.72
CA LEU A 82 -0.80 -2.22 -7.89
C LEU A 82 -0.33 -2.13 -9.34
N ILE A 83 -1.21 -2.41 -10.32
CA ILE A 83 -0.89 -2.22 -11.75
C ILE A 83 -0.58 -0.75 -12.04
N ASP A 84 -1.40 0.18 -11.53
CA ASP A 84 -1.19 1.62 -11.72
C ASP A 84 0.11 2.10 -11.08
N ILE A 85 0.43 1.61 -9.88
CA ILE A 85 1.72 1.87 -9.24
C ILE A 85 2.85 1.35 -10.14
N ALA A 86 2.79 0.11 -10.61
CA ALA A 86 3.83 -0.47 -11.45
C ALA A 86 4.04 0.30 -12.78
N LYS A 87 2.96 0.86 -13.34
CA LYS A 87 3.01 1.67 -14.57
C LYS A 87 3.67 3.03 -14.35
N LYS A 88 3.33 3.72 -13.26
CA LYS A 88 3.70 5.13 -13.02
C LYS A 88 4.99 5.28 -12.22
N GLU A 89 5.39 4.27 -11.45
CA GLU A 89 6.57 4.38 -10.59
C GLU A 89 7.85 4.50 -11.43
N GLU A 90 8.70 5.45 -11.05
CA GLU A 90 9.96 5.74 -11.74
C GLU A 90 11.12 5.02 -11.06
N ASN A 91 11.04 4.83 -9.73
CA ASN A 91 12.04 4.08 -8.99
C ASN A 91 11.98 2.59 -9.36
N ILE A 92 13.08 2.08 -9.92
CA ILE A 92 13.18 0.71 -10.42
C ILE A 92 12.93 -0.34 -9.32
N GLU A 93 13.40 -0.09 -8.10
CA GLU A 93 13.23 -1.02 -6.98
C GLU A 93 11.75 -1.14 -6.59
N LEU A 94 11.05 -0.02 -6.51
CA LEU A 94 9.61 0.01 -6.19
C LEU A 94 8.77 -0.60 -7.32
N LYS A 95 9.12 -0.32 -8.58
CA LYS A 95 8.49 -0.95 -9.75
C LYS A 95 8.61 -2.48 -9.71
N LYS A 96 9.82 -2.99 -9.44
CA LYS A 96 10.07 -4.43 -9.27
C LYS A 96 9.23 -5.02 -8.13
N GLN A 97 9.11 -4.31 -7.01
CA GLN A 97 8.31 -4.76 -5.88
C GLN A 97 6.81 -4.84 -6.22
N ALA A 98 6.27 -3.86 -6.95
CA ALA A 98 4.88 -3.89 -7.41
C ALA A 98 4.63 -5.09 -8.34
N ILE A 99 5.51 -5.31 -9.32
CA ILE A 99 5.44 -6.46 -10.25
C ILE A 99 5.56 -7.79 -9.49
N PHE A 100 6.44 -7.87 -8.49
CA PHE A 100 6.56 -9.06 -7.63
C PHE A 100 5.22 -9.40 -6.97
N TRP A 101 4.57 -8.43 -6.34
CA TRP A 101 3.26 -8.65 -5.70
C TRP A 101 2.15 -8.99 -6.69
N LEU A 102 2.14 -8.36 -7.88
CA LEU A 102 1.23 -8.73 -8.96
C LEU A 102 1.42 -10.18 -9.40
N GLY A 103 2.67 -10.66 -9.50
CA GLY A 103 2.96 -12.07 -9.77
C GLY A 103 2.45 -13.03 -8.69
N GLN A 104 2.41 -12.61 -7.42
CA GLN A 104 1.85 -13.41 -6.32
C GLN A 104 0.31 -13.43 -6.29
N SER A 105 -0.36 -12.50 -6.95
CA SER A 105 -1.82 -12.32 -6.84
C SER A 105 -2.65 -13.43 -7.49
N LYS A 106 -2.08 -14.13 -8.48
CA LYS A 106 -2.79 -15.06 -9.39
C LYS A 106 -3.99 -14.43 -10.12
N ASP A 107 -4.06 -13.10 -10.20
CA ASP A 107 -5.14 -12.39 -10.87
C ASP A 107 -4.91 -12.31 -12.39
N ALA A 108 -5.97 -12.51 -13.18
CA ALA A 108 -5.88 -12.48 -14.64
C ALA A 108 -5.43 -11.13 -15.20
N ASP A 109 -5.84 -10.01 -14.59
CA ASP A 109 -5.47 -8.67 -15.03
C ASP A 109 -3.99 -8.40 -14.71
N ALA A 110 -3.53 -8.86 -13.54
CA ALA A 110 -2.11 -8.82 -13.17
C ALA A 110 -1.26 -9.63 -14.16
N LEU A 111 -1.68 -10.85 -14.50
CA LEU A 111 -0.99 -11.70 -15.49
C LEU A 111 -0.97 -11.06 -16.88
N LYS A 112 -2.08 -10.46 -17.32
CA LYS A 112 -2.15 -9.74 -18.59
C LYS A 112 -1.16 -8.58 -18.61
N PHE A 113 -1.15 -7.75 -17.57
CA PHE A 113 -0.20 -6.65 -17.45
C PHE A 113 1.27 -7.12 -17.45
N ILE A 114 1.59 -8.21 -16.74
CA ILE A 114 2.94 -8.77 -16.72
C ILE A 114 3.36 -9.27 -18.11
N LYS A 115 2.46 -9.86 -18.91
CA LYS A 115 2.76 -10.23 -20.29
C LYS A 115 3.04 -9.01 -21.16
N GLU A 116 2.20 -7.98 -21.07
CA GLU A 116 2.35 -6.73 -21.84
C GLU A 116 3.69 -6.02 -21.60
N ILE A 117 4.27 -6.14 -20.40
CA ILE A 117 5.60 -5.54 -20.11
C ILE A 117 6.77 -6.41 -20.57
N LEU A 118 6.57 -7.71 -20.80
CA LEU A 118 7.60 -8.64 -21.30
C LEU A 118 7.67 -8.67 -22.83
N GLU A 119 6.57 -8.34 -23.50
CA GLU A 119 6.47 -8.28 -24.96
C GLU A 119 6.95 -6.94 -25.55
N LYS A 120 7.33 -5.99 -24.70
CA LYS A 120 7.93 -4.70 -25.08
C LYS A 120 9.44 -4.77 -25.05
#